data_AF-X1DAP2-F1
#
_entry.id   AF-X1DAP2-F1
#
_cell.length_a   1.000
_cell.length_b   1.000
_cell.length_c   1.000
_cell.angle_alpha   90.00
_cell.angle_beta   90.00
_cell.angle_gamma   90.00
#
_symmetry.space_group_name_H-M   'P 1'
#
loop_
_entity.id
_entity.type
_entity.pdbx_description
1 polymer ?
#
loop_
_entity_poly.entity_id
_entity_poly.type
_entity_poly.pdbx_seq_one_letter_code
_entity_poly.pdbx_strand_id
1 'polypeptide(L)'
;AQAVNSLDIYLAPFVREDGLNYKQVKQAMQEFIYNLNISSRWGGQTPFTNLALELKVPEDMKEQPVIYGGKVLDETYADFQPEADLVNRAFLDVMLHGDMRGRIFTFPIPTYNVTKDFDWDSEVSDLLFQATAKFGIPYFQNCIKGGINPREVRAMCCRLQLDLRELHRRYGGFFGYAEKTGSVGVVTINMPRLGYLSKDEGAFFERLERLM
;
A
#
# COMPACT_ATOMS: atom_id res chain seq x y z
N ALA A 1 4.46 -1.20 12.15
CA ALA A 1 3.36 -1.33 11.18
C ALA A 1 3.66 -2.46 10.20
N GLN A 2 2.67 -2.95 9.47
CA GLN A 2 2.83 -3.96 8.42
C GLN A 2 2.21 -3.42 7.13
N ALA A 3 2.97 -3.42 6.03
CA ALA A 3 2.46 -3.00 4.73
C ALA A 3 2.44 -4.20 3.80
N VAL A 4 1.36 -4.36 3.04
CA VAL A 4 1.23 -5.35 1.98
C VAL A 4 0.99 -4.61 0.67
N ASN A 5 1.81 -4.90 -0.34
CA ASN A 5 1.74 -4.23 -1.63
C ASN A 5 1.04 -5.11 -2.66
N SER A 6 0.45 -4.48 -3.68
CA SER A 6 -0.19 -5.14 -4.82
C SER A 6 -1.19 -6.22 -4.42
N LEU A 7 -1.94 -6.00 -3.32
CA LEU A 7 -2.83 -7.03 -2.77
C LEU A 7 -3.90 -7.44 -3.78
N ASP A 8 -4.46 -6.47 -4.51
CA ASP A 8 -5.42 -6.68 -5.58
C ASP A 8 -4.90 -7.60 -6.68
N ILE A 9 -3.63 -7.41 -7.07
CA ILE A 9 -2.99 -8.21 -8.13
C ILE A 9 -2.64 -9.63 -7.62
N TYR A 10 -2.10 -9.74 -6.40
CA TYR A 10 -1.72 -11.04 -5.85
C TYR A 10 -2.93 -11.93 -5.51
N LEU A 11 -4.09 -11.35 -5.17
CA LEU A 11 -5.31 -12.11 -4.92
C LEU A 11 -6.08 -12.47 -6.19
N ALA A 12 -5.86 -11.77 -7.29
CA ALA A 12 -6.59 -11.96 -8.54
C ALA A 12 -6.57 -13.42 -9.08
N PRO A 13 -5.44 -14.16 -9.04
CA PRO A 13 -5.42 -15.55 -9.46
C PRO A 13 -6.33 -16.46 -8.63
N PHE A 14 -6.40 -16.26 -7.32
CA PHE A 14 -7.26 -17.06 -6.44
C PHE A 14 -8.75 -16.84 -6.76
N VAL A 15 -9.13 -15.63 -7.15
CA VAL A 15 -10.51 -15.33 -7.56
C VAL A 15 -10.90 -16.14 -8.80
N ARG A 16 -10.02 -16.21 -9.81
CA ARG A 16 -10.28 -16.95 -11.05
C ARG A 16 -10.27 -18.46 -10.82
N GLU A 17 -9.20 -18.97 -10.23
CA GLU A 17 -8.97 -20.42 -10.07
C GLU A 17 -10.00 -21.07 -9.14
N ASP A 18 -10.42 -20.36 -8.09
CA ASP A 18 -11.47 -20.85 -7.19
C ASP A 18 -12.90 -20.56 -7.72
N GLY A 19 -13.02 -19.89 -8.87
CA GLY A 19 -14.31 -19.55 -9.50
C GLY A 19 -15.19 -18.64 -8.64
N LEU A 20 -14.58 -17.72 -7.90
CA LEU A 20 -15.29 -16.90 -6.91
C LEU A 20 -16.14 -15.83 -7.57
N ASN A 21 -17.41 -15.77 -7.18
CA ASN A 21 -18.27 -14.65 -7.56
C ASN A 21 -18.08 -13.43 -6.63
N TYR A 22 -18.59 -12.29 -7.07
CA TYR A 22 -18.52 -11.02 -6.32
C TYR A 22 -18.96 -11.14 -4.85
N LYS A 23 -20.04 -11.88 -4.57
CA LYS A 23 -20.56 -12.03 -3.20
C LYS A 23 -19.55 -12.76 -2.30
N GLN A 24 -18.88 -13.78 -2.82
CA GLN A 24 -17.84 -14.52 -2.09
C GLN A 24 -16.61 -13.65 -1.87
N VAL A 25 -16.15 -12.93 -2.89
CA VAL A 25 -15.00 -12.01 -2.76
C VAL A 25 -15.29 -10.89 -1.75
N LYS A 26 -16.48 -10.29 -1.80
CA LYS A 26 -16.94 -9.28 -0.83
C LYS A 26 -17.01 -9.81 0.58
N GLN A 27 -17.52 -11.04 0.77
CA GLN A 27 -17.57 -11.67 2.08
C GLN A 27 -16.17 -11.92 2.65
N ALA A 28 -15.27 -12.49 1.86
CA ALA A 28 -13.87 -12.72 2.28
C ALA A 28 -13.16 -11.40 2.62
N MET A 29 -13.39 -10.36 1.83
CA MET A 29 -12.82 -9.03 2.07
C MET A 29 -13.40 -8.38 3.33
N GLN A 30 -14.70 -8.57 3.59
CA GLN A 30 -15.34 -8.13 4.81
C GLN A 30 -14.72 -8.81 6.03
N GLU A 31 -14.58 -10.14 6.01
CA GLU A 31 -13.94 -10.89 7.10
C GLU A 31 -12.52 -10.40 7.35
N PHE A 32 -11.74 -10.19 6.29
CA PHE A 32 -10.39 -9.65 6.37
C PHE A 32 -10.35 -8.26 7.03
N ILE A 33 -11.17 -7.30 6.58
CA ILE A 33 -11.21 -5.93 7.13
C ILE A 33 -11.67 -5.94 8.59
N TYR A 34 -12.72 -6.68 8.94
CA TYR A 34 -13.19 -6.76 10.32
C TYR A 34 -12.14 -7.38 11.24
N ASN A 35 -11.46 -8.45 10.80
CA ASN A 35 -10.40 -9.08 11.58
C ASN A 35 -9.22 -8.13 11.85
N LEU A 36 -8.89 -7.24 10.91
CA LEU A 36 -7.86 -6.20 11.12
C LEU A 36 -8.27 -5.11 12.13
N ASN A 37 -9.55 -4.96 12.41
CA ASN A 37 -10.08 -3.99 13.38
C ASN A 37 -10.49 -4.62 14.71
N ILE A 38 -10.20 -5.92 14.92
CA ILE A 38 -10.34 -6.56 16.23
C ILE A 38 -9.03 -6.38 17.02
N SER A 39 -9.16 -5.90 18.27
CA SER A 39 -8.04 -5.73 19.18
C SER A 39 -7.45 -7.08 19.58
N SER A 40 -6.30 -7.40 18.99
CA SER A 40 -5.62 -8.68 19.19
C SER A 40 -4.19 -8.53 19.72
N ARG A 41 -3.65 -7.30 19.78
CA ARG A 41 -2.30 -7.05 20.30
C ARG A 41 -2.31 -6.73 21.79
N TRP A 42 -1.18 -7.01 22.44
CA TRP A 42 -0.92 -6.59 23.82
C TRP A 42 -1.18 -5.08 23.97
N GLY A 43 -1.98 -4.71 24.97
CA GLY A 43 -2.43 -3.33 25.15
C GLY A 43 -3.76 -2.98 24.46
N GLY A 44 -4.48 -3.97 23.91
CA GLY A 44 -5.83 -3.77 23.37
C GLY A 44 -5.87 -2.98 22.06
N GLN A 45 -4.75 -2.91 21.35
CA GLN A 45 -4.64 -2.20 20.07
C GLN A 45 -4.84 -3.15 18.89
N THR A 46 -5.35 -2.61 17.79
CA THR A 46 -5.41 -3.27 16.50
C THR A 46 -4.03 -3.25 15.82
N PRO A 47 -3.75 -4.21 14.93
CA PRO A 47 -2.53 -4.17 14.15
C PRO A 47 -2.52 -2.97 13.20
N PHE A 48 -1.44 -2.17 13.25
CA PHE A 48 -1.25 -1.10 12.28
C PHE A 48 -0.91 -1.69 10.90
N THR A 49 -1.87 -1.69 9.98
CA THR A 49 -1.73 -2.25 8.63
C THR A 49 -1.96 -1.22 7.53
N ASN A 50 -1.22 -1.35 6.43
CA ASN A 50 -1.36 -0.57 5.21
C ASN A 50 -1.49 -1.52 4.02
N LEU A 51 -2.40 -1.23 3.10
CA LEU A 51 -2.49 -1.91 1.81
C LEU A 51 -2.16 -0.93 0.70
N ALA A 52 -1.23 -1.32 -0.18
CA ALA A 52 -1.09 -0.68 -1.47
C ALA A 52 -1.87 -1.48 -2.53
N LEU A 53 -2.67 -0.76 -3.32
CA LEU A 53 -3.52 -1.27 -4.37
C LEU A 53 -3.14 -0.58 -5.68
N GLU A 54 -2.96 -1.35 -6.73
CA GLU A 54 -2.34 -0.89 -7.97
C GLU A 54 -3.37 -0.41 -9.00
N LEU A 55 -4.62 -0.88 -8.91
CA LEU A 55 -5.73 -0.63 -9.83
C LEU A 55 -5.52 -1.17 -11.26
N LYS A 56 -4.33 -1.02 -11.82
CA LYS A 56 -3.89 -1.69 -13.05
C LYS A 56 -2.68 -2.56 -12.74
N VAL A 57 -2.57 -3.69 -13.43
CA VAL A 57 -1.42 -4.60 -13.28
C VAL A 57 -0.13 -3.83 -13.59
N PRO A 58 0.79 -3.68 -12.61
CA PRO A 58 2.04 -2.97 -12.82
C PRO A 58 2.90 -3.61 -13.92
N GLU A 59 3.62 -2.78 -14.68
CA GLU A 59 4.44 -3.24 -15.80
C GLU A 59 5.55 -4.23 -15.37
N ASP A 60 6.03 -4.18 -14.13
CA ASP A 60 6.99 -5.17 -13.58
C ASP A 60 6.37 -6.54 -13.27
N MET A 61 5.04 -6.59 -13.13
CA MET A 61 4.30 -7.81 -12.82
C MET A 61 3.63 -8.43 -14.05
N LYS A 62 3.35 -7.66 -15.10
CA LYS A 62 2.59 -8.10 -16.29
C LYS A 62 3.04 -9.44 -16.85
N GLU A 63 4.34 -9.61 -17.11
CA GLU A 63 4.92 -10.82 -17.69
C GLU A 63 5.29 -11.90 -16.66
N GLN A 64 5.09 -11.62 -15.36
CA GLN A 64 5.39 -12.62 -14.34
C GLN A 64 4.31 -13.68 -14.34
N PRO A 65 4.68 -14.97 -14.30
CA PRO A 65 3.73 -16.05 -14.22
C PRO A 65 3.02 -15.99 -12.86
N VAL A 66 1.72 -16.29 -12.85
CA VAL A 66 0.94 -16.24 -11.62
C VAL A 66 1.25 -17.43 -10.73
N ILE A 67 1.15 -17.21 -9.42
CA ILE A 67 1.32 -18.26 -8.41
C ILE A 67 -0.02 -18.54 -7.75
N TYR A 68 -0.49 -19.78 -7.86
CA TYR A 68 -1.72 -20.26 -7.22
C TYR A 68 -1.45 -21.54 -6.44
N GLY A 69 -1.82 -21.56 -5.15
CA GLY A 69 -1.61 -22.73 -4.29
C GLY A 69 -0.15 -23.20 -4.17
N GLY A 70 0.82 -22.30 -4.39
CA GLY A 70 2.25 -22.62 -4.41
C GLY A 70 2.76 -23.20 -5.74
N LYS A 71 1.92 -23.26 -6.78
CA LYS A 71 2.29 -23.67 -8.13
C LYS A 71 2.35 -22.44 -9.05
N VAL A 72 3.34 -22.43 -9.92
CA VAL A 72 3.46 -21.46 -11.01
C VAL A 72 2.56 -21.94 -12.16
N LEU A 73 1.68 -21.07 -12.65
CA LEU A 73 0.83 -21.35 -13.82
C LEU A 73 1.46 -20.77 -15.11
N ASP A 74 0.88 -21.12 -16.26
CA ASP A 74 1.35 -20.63 -17.56
C ASP A 74 0.86 -19.20 -17.85
N GLU A 75 -0.27 -18.81 -17.27
CA GLU A 75 -0.82 -17.46 -17.36
C GLU A 75 0.01 -16.44 -16.57
N THR A 76 -0.08 -15.19 -16.99
CA THR A 76 0.67 -14.08 -16.41
C THR A 76 -0.26 -13.11 -15.68
N TYR A 77 0.26 -12.28 -14.77
CA TYR A 77 -0.61 -11.32 -14.06
C TYR A 77 -1.33 -10.35 -15.01
N ALA A 78 -0.79 -10.09 -16.21
CA ALA A 78 -1.47 -9.28 -17.23
C ALA A 78 -2.86 -9.81 -17.58
N ASP A 79 -3.07 -11.12 -17.47
CA ASP A 79 -4.32 -11.78 -17.84
C ASP A 79 -5.42 -11.63 -16.79
N PHE A 80 -5.14 -11.08 -15.59
CA PHE A 80 -6.04 -11.11 -14.41
C PHE A 80 -6.62 -9.74 -14.02
N GLN A 81 -6.65 -8.77 -14.93
CA GLN A 81 -7.22 -7.45 -14.66
C GLN A 81 -8.71 -7.49 -14.20
N PRO A 82 -9.60 -8.30 -14.80
CA PRO A 82 -11.00 -8.36 -14.36
C PRO A 82 -11.15 -8.81 -12.90
N GLU A 83 -10.32 -9.74 -12.44
CA GLU A 83 -10.32 -10.24 -11.07
C GLU A 83 -9.70 -9.23 -10.10
N ALA A 84 -8.65 -8.51 -10.50
CA ALA A 84 -8.10 -7.41 -9.72
C ALA A 84 -9.14 -6.29 -9.53
N ASP A 85 -9.92 -5.98 -10.57
CA ASP A 85 -11.03 -5.02 -10.50
C ASP A 85 -12.14 -5.52 -9.55
N LEU A 86 -12.44 -6.83 -9.58
CA LEU A 86 -13.40 -7.45 -8.67
C LEU A 86 -12.97 -7.34 -7.20
N VAL A 87 -11.68 -7.57 -6.90
CA VAL A 87 -11.10 -7.41 -5.57
C VAL A 87 -11.18 -5.94 -5.12
N ASN A 88 -10.82 -5.00 -5.98
CA ASN A 88 -10.90 -3.57 -5.68
C ASN A 88 -12.34 -3.11 -5.40
N ARG A 89 -13.30 -3.52 -6.23
CA ARG A 89 -14.73 -3.25 -6.00
C ARG A 89 -15.19 -3.78 -4.65
N ALA A 90 -14.88 -5.05 -4.36
CA ALA A 90 -15.26 -5.68 -3.10
C ALA A 90 -14.66 -4.96 -1.88
N PHE A 91 -13.39 -4.55 -1.98
CA PHE A 91 -12.71 -3.78 -0.94
C PHE A 91 -13.36 -2.42 -0.70
N LEU A 92 -13.53 -1.63 -1.76
CA LEU A 92 -14.11 -0.28 -1.67
C LEU A 92 -15.55 -0.32 -1.17
N ASP A 93 -16.35 -1.31 -1.59
CA ASP A 93 -17.71 -1.51 -1.11
C ASP A 93 -17.77 -1.70 0.41
N VAL A 94 -16.88 -2.54 0.97
CA VAL A 94 -16.83 -2.75 2.42
C VAL A 94 -16.37 -1.48 3.14
N MET A 95 -15.35 -0.80 2.62
CA MET A 95 -14.84 0.46 3.20
C MET A 95 -15.89 1.57 3.15
N LEU A 96 -16.68 1.67 2.08
CA LEU A 96 -17.78 2.62 1.91
C LEU A 96 -18.96 2.33 2.83
N HIS A 97 -19.28 1.04 3.03
CA HIS A 97 -20.33 0.63 3.95
C HIS A 97 -19.95 0.98 5.40
N GLY A 98 -18.70 0.77 5.76
CA GLY A 98 -18.18 0.99 7.12
C GLY A 98 -18.52 -0.16 8.08
N ASP A 99 -18.26 0.06 9.36
CA ASP A 99 -18.59 -0.87 10.42
C ASP A 99 -20.12 -1.05 10.58
N MET A 100 -20.55 -1.86 11.56
CA MET A 100 -21.98 -2.08 11.86
C MET A 100 -22.78 -0.78 12.10
N ARG A 101 -22.10 0.33 12.43
CA ARG A 101 -22.71 1.66 12.64
C ARG A 101 -22.44 2.62 11.47
N GLY A 102 -21.92 2.14 10.35
CA GLY A 102 -21.56 2.93 9.18
C GLY A 102 -20.33 3.82 9.37
N ARG A 103 -19.50 3.55 10.39
CA ARG A 103 -18.28 4.32 10.66
C ARG A 103 -17.13 3.80 9.82
N ILE A 104 -16.20 4.69 9.50
CA ILE A 104 -14.97 4.34 8.79
C ILE A 104 -14.15 3.31 9.59
N PHE A 105 -13.54 2.35 8.88
CA PHE A 105 -12.52 1.48 9.46
C PHE A 105 -11.21 2.24 9.64
N THR A 106 -10.50 1.98 10.75
CA THR A 106 -9.17 2.55 10.97
C THR A 106 -8.11 1.80 10.17
N PHE A 107 -8.28 0.48 10.04
CA PHE A 107 -7.35 -0.40 9.32
C PHE A 107 -8.09 -1.30 8.30
N PRO A 108 -7.41 -1.80 7.27
CA PRO A 108 -6.11 -1.31 6.83
C PRO A 108 -6.21 0.11 6.29
N ILE A 109 -5.11 0.85 6.31
CA ILE A 109 -5.00 2.12 5.59
C ILE A 109 -4.84 1.81 4.11
N PRO A 110 -5.79 2.19 3.24
CA PRO A 110 -5.65 1.96 1.81
C PRO A 110 -4.82 3.06 1.16
N THR A 111 -3.91 2.66 0.27
CA THR A 111 -3.11 3.53 -0.59
C THR A 111 -3.25 3.08 -2.04
N TYR A 112 -3.64 3.98 -2.93
CA TYR A 112 -3.75 3.71 -4.37
C TYR A 112 -2.65 4.43 -5.14
N ASN A 113 -2.01 3.72 -6.05
CA ASN A 113 -1.04 4.30 -6.96
C ASN A 113 -1.75 5.01 -8.12
N VAL A 114 -1.43 6.28 -8.32
CA VAL A 114 -1.92 7.06 -9.47
C VAL A 114 -0.83 7.07 -10.53
N THR A 115 -0.99 6.20 -11.53
CA THR A 115 -0.09 6.02 -12.66
C THR A 115 -0.58 6.77 -13.90
N LYS A 116 0.20 6.77 -14.99
CA LYS A 116 -0.18 7.46 -16.24
C LYS A 116 -1.38 6.81 -16.94
N ASP A 117 -1.55 5.51 -16.74
CA ASP A 117 -2.61 4.66 -17.25
C ASP A 117 -3.75 4.47 -16.23
N PHE A 118 -3.79 5.31 -15.18
CA PHE A 118 -4.88 5.30 -14.21
C PHE A 118 -6.22 5.55 -14.91
N ASP A 119 -7.18 4.69 -14.64
CA ASP A 119 -8.46 4.63 -15.33
C ASP A 119 -9.51 5.47 -14.59
N TRP A 120 -9.58 6.75 -14.94
CA TRP A 120 -10.39 7.76 -14.24
C TRP A 120 -11.89 7.53 -14.35
N ASP A 121 -12.35 6.85 -15.41
CA ASP A 121 -13.76 6.70 -15.77
C ASP A 121 -14.28 5.27 -15.49
N SER A 122 -13.56 4.48 -14.68
CA SER A 122 -13.95 3.13 -14.31
C SER A 122 -14.91 3.10 -13.11
N GLU A 123 -15.72 2.03 -13.01
CA GLU A 123 -16.59 1.79 -11.85
C GLU A 123 -15.79 1.74 -10.53
N VAL A 124 -14.57 1.21 -10.58
CA VAL A 124 -13.67 1.18 -9.41
C VAL A 124 -13.27 2.60 -8.99
N SER A 125 -12.92 3.46 -9.96
CA SER A 125 -12.58 4.86 -9.71
C SER A 125 -13.77 5.65 -9.14
N ASP A 126 -14.98 5.40 -9.62
CA ASP A 126 -16.19 5.99 -9.04
C ASP A 126 -16.34 5.64 -7.55
N LEU A 127 -16.17 4.36 -7.19
CA LEU A 127 -16.20 3.91 -5.80
C LEU A 127 -15.06 4.54 -4.98
N LEU A 128 -13.88 4.67 -5.58
CA LEU A 128 -12.69 5.27 -4.96
C LEU A 128 -12.94 6.74 -4.58
N PHE A 129 -13.50 7.51 -5.50
CA PHE A 129 -13.80 8.92 -5.28
C PHE A 129 -15.00 9.10 -4.34
N GLN A 130 -15.98 8.20 -4.35
CA GLN A 130 -17.03 8.17 -3.34
C GLN A 130 -16.45 7.94 -1.93
N ALA A 131 -15.52 7.00 -1.78
CA ALA A 131 -14.87 6.74 -0.48
C ALA A 131 -14.07 7.97 -0.04
N THR A 132 -13.40 8.63 -0.98
CA THR A 132 -12.63 9.86 -0.74
C THR A 132 -13.53 10.98 -0.26
N ALA A 133 -14.66 11.20 -0.94
CA ALA A 133 -15.62 12.25 -0.58
C ALA A 133 -16.29 12.00 0.77
N LYS A 134 -16.61 10.73 1.08
CA LYS A 134 -17.34 10.36 2.31
C LYS A 134 -16.44 10.35 3.54
N PHE A 135 -15.22 9.85 3.41
CA PHE A 135 -14.37 9.48 4.55
C PHE A 135 -12.94 10.03 4.49
N GLY A 136 -12.53 10.66 3.39
CA GLY A 136 -11.15 11.16 3.22
C GLY A 136 -10.11 10.06 2.98
N ILE A 137 -10.54 8.87 2.55
CA ILE A 137 -9.70 7.73 2.18
C ILE A 137 -9.97 7.31 0.73
N PRO A 138 -9.00 6.74 0.01
CA PRO A 138 -7.66 6.33 0.43
C PRO A 138 -6.62 7.44 0.37
N TYR A 139 -5.38 7.11 0.74
CA TYR A 139 -4.22 7.88 0.30
C TYR A 139 -3.93 7.63 -1.18
N PHE A 140 -3.46 8.67 -1.87
CA PHE A 140 -3.04 8.58 -3.27
C PHE A 140 -1.54 8.79 -3.39
N GLN A 141 -0.85 7.81 -3.97
CA GLN A 141 0.56 7.91 -4.32
C GLN A 141 0.71 8.37 -5.77
N ASN A 142 1.06 9.64 -5.96
CA ASN A 142 1.22 10.24 -7.29
C ASN A 142 2.52 9.79 -7.97
N CYS A 143 2.39 8.85 -8.91
CA CYS A 143 3.49 8.32 -9.72
C CYS A 143 3.64 9.04 -11.08
N ILE A 144 2.77 10.02 -11.38
CA ILE A 144 2.81 10.78 -12.65
C ILE A 144 3.84 11.91 -12.58
N LYS A 145 3.72 12.79 -11.57
CA LYS A 145 4.55 14.00 -11.44
C LYS A 145 5.67 13.88 -10.43
N GLY A 146 5.66 12.82 -9.60
CA GLY A 146 6.64 12.66 -8.52
C GLY A 146 8.03 12.20 -8.95
N GLY A 147 8.24 11.85 -10.23
CA GLY A 147 9.47 11.14 -10.66
C GLY A 147 9.62 9.76 -10.01
N ILE A 148 8.56 9.28 -9.34
CA ILE A 148 8.50 8.01 -8.65
C ILE A 148 8.03 6.97 -9.67
N ASN A 149 8.93 6.06 -10.03
CA ASN A 149 8.54 4.85 -10.74
C ASN A 149 7.76 3.97 -9.75
N PRO A 150 6.53 3.51 -10.07
CA PRO A 150 5.77 2.59 -9.21
C PRO A 150 6.57 1.35 -8.80
N ARG A 151 7.52 0.94 -9.65
CA ARG A 151 8.47 -0.15 -9.43
C ARG A 151 9.52 0.14 -8.35
N GLU A 152 9.81 1.41 -8.09
CA GLU A 152 10.95 1.88 -7.28
C GLU A 152 10.54 2.39 -5.89
N VAL A 153 9.25 2.51 -5.61
CA VAL A 153 8.76 2.99 -4.31
C VAL A 153 7.54 2.19 -3.86
N ARG A 154 7.72 1.38 -2.83
CA ARG A 154 6.63 0.75 -2.09
C ARG A 154 6.32 1.57 -0.83
N ALA A 155 5.05 1.85 -0.59
CA ALA A 155 4.61 2.58 0.60
C ALA A 155 4.72 1.68 1.83
N MET A 156 5.80 1.83 2.59
CA MET A 156 6.01 1.07 3.83
C MET A 156 5.32 1.76 5.01
N CYS A 157 4.01 1.96 4.90
CA CYS A 157 3.13 2.58 5.91
C CYS A 157 3.23 4.12 5.97
N CYS A 158 3.31 4.73 7.17
CA CYS A 158 3.01 6.15 7.48
C CYS A 158 3.96 7.20 6.87
N ARG A 159 4.31 7.11 5.58
CA ARG A 159 5.25 7.96 4.83
C ARG A 159 6.71 7.49 4.80
N LEU A 160 7.02 6.28 5.28
CA LEU A 160 8.34 5.69 4.99
C LEU A 160 8.38 5.27 3.52
N GLN A 161 9.14 6.01 2.72
CA GLN A 161 9.45 5.67 1.33
C GLN A 161 10.89 5.18 1.28
N LEU A 162 11.07 3.93 0.89
CA LEU A 162 12.39 3.36 0.63
C LEU A 162 12.79 3.72 -0.80
N ASP A 163 13.99 4.27 -0.98
CA ASP A 163 14.59 4.38 -2.31
C ASP A 163 15.16 3.01 -2.71
N LEU A 164 14.44 2.30 -3.57
CA LEU A 164 14.86 0.97 -4.01
C LEU A 164 16.17 1.01 -4.83
N ARG A 165 16.56 2.17 -5.39
CA ARG A 165 17.83 2.32 -6.12
C ARG A 165 19.04 2.20 -5.19
N GLU A 166 18.91 2.65 -3.94
CA GLU A 166 19.96 2.47 -2.92
C GLU A 166 19.96 1.05 -2.35
N LEU A 167 18.77 0.44 -2.27
CA LEU A 167 18.63 -0.94 -1.77
C LEU A 167 19.23 -1.98 -2.72
N HIS A 168 19.10 -1.77 -4.04
CA HIS A 168 19.75 -2.60 -5.06
C HIS A 168 21.28 -2.62 -4.96
N ARG A 169 21.92 -1.59 -4.37
CA ARG A 169 23.39 -1.46 -4.36
C ARG A 169 24.09 -2.23 -3.24
N ARG A 170 23.40 -2.65 -2.17
CA ARG A 170 24.09 -3.27 -1.01
C ARG A 170 24.21 -4.79 -1.06
N TYR A 171 23.41 -5.49 -1.86
CA TYR A 171 23.54 -6.94 -2.06
C TYR A 171 23.43 -7.24 -3.55
N GLY A 172 24.59 -7.42 -4.20
CA GLY A 172 24.73 -7.64 -5.64
C GLY A 172 24.11 -8.95 -6.14
N GLY A 173 22.78 -9.01 -6.19
CA GLY A 173 22.01 -10.07 -6.82
C GLY A 173 20.85 -9.47 -7.64
N PHE A 174 20.46 -10.16 -8.71
CA PHE A 174 19.34 -9.78 -9.60
C PHE A 174 17.95 -9.74 -8.92
N PHE A 175 17.86 -10.11 -7.63
CA PHE A 175 16.62 -10.20 -6.86
C PHE A 175 16.61 -9.15 -5.74
N GLY A 176 15.96 -8.01 -5.99
CA GLY A 176 15.74 -6.99 -4.97
C GLY A 176 14.60 -7.39 -4.02
N TYR A 177 14.86 -7.44 -2.70
CA TYR A 177 13.85 -7.75 -1.68
C TYR A 177 13.03 -6.52 -1.27
N ALA A 178 12.51 -5.76 -2.24
CA ALA A 178 11.74 -4.54 -1.98
C ALA A 178 10.56 -4.78 -1.01
N GLU A 179 9.86 -5.90 -1.18
CA GLU A 179 8.68 -6.26 -0.38
C GLU A 179 9.00 -6.80 1.03
N LYS A 180 10.27 -7.09 1.34
CA LYS A 180 10.72 -7.62 2.65
C LYS A 180 11.65 -6.65 3.38
N THR A 181 11.58 -5.38 3.04
CA THR A 181 12.43 -4.34 3.62
C THR A 181 11.64 -3.46 4.57
N GLY A 182 12.28 -2.95 5.63
CA GLY A 182 11.68 -2.01 6.56
C GLY A 182 12.72 -1.14 7.23
N SER A 183 12.29 -0.27 8.15
CA SER A 183 13.19 0.51 9.00
C SER A 183 13.40 -0.19 10.35
N VAL A 184 14.65 -0.29 10.79
CA VAL A 184 15.02 -0.82 12.11
C VAL A 184 14.61 0.16 13.23
N GLY A 185 14.60 1.46 12.95
CA GLY A 185 14.26 2.49 13.92
C GLY A 185 14.30 3.88 13.29
N VAL A 186 13.70 4.86 13.98
CA VAL A 186 13.69 6.26 13.56
C VAL A 186 14.18 7.11 14.73
N VAL A 187 15.19 7.93 14.48
CA VAL A 187 15.66 8.96 15.42
C VAL A 187 15.35 10.31 14.81
N THR A 188 14.53 11.11 15.50
CA THR A 188 14.12 12.44 15.03
C THR A 188 14.90 13.51 15.77
N ILE A 189 15.62 14.35 15.02
CA ILE A 189 16.34 15.50 15.57
C ILE A 189 15.35 16.63 15.85
N ASN A 190 15.42 17.21 17.06
CA ASN A 190 14.57 18.33 17.46
C ASN A 190 15.11 19.65 16.89
N MET A 191 14.72 19.96 15.65
CA MET A 191 15.15 21.16 14.93
C MET A 191 14.77 22.48 15.64
N PRO A 192 13.55 22.64 16.20
CA PRO A 192 13.21 23.84 16.97
C PRO A 192 14.14 24.09 18.16
N ARG A 193 14.55 23.03 18.88
CA ARG A 193 15.51 23.14 19.99
C ARG A 193 16.88 23.59 19.50
N LEU A 194 17.34 23.09 18.35
CA LEU A 194 18.60 23.56 17.75
C LEU A 194 18.52 25.05 17.41
N GLY A 195 17.41 25.50 16.81
CA GLY A 195 17.17 26.91 16.52
C GLY A 195 17.21 27.78 17.78
N TYR A 196 16.51 27.37 18.85
CA TYR A 196 16.51 28.10 20.13
C TYR A 196 17.89 28.23 20.78
N LEU A 197 18.76 27.22 20.63
CA LEU A 197 20.09 27.18 21.26
C LEU A 197 21.19 27.83 20.41
N SER A 198 20.87 28.26 19.19
CA SER A 198 21.84 28.80 18.23
C SER A 198 21.75 30.31 18.18
N LYS A 199 22.92 30.97 18.16
CA LYS A 199 22.99 32.45 18.09
C LYS A 199 22.83 32.96 16.67
N ASP A 200 23.21 32.13 15.70
CA ASP A 200 23.20 32.39 14.27
C ASP A 200 23.11 31.05 13.52
N GLU A 201 23.06 31.13 12.19
CA GLU A 201 22.98 30.00 11.28
C GLU A 201 24.21 29.08 11.36
N GLY A 202 25.41 29.64 11.56
CA GLY A 202 26.64 28.85 11.68
C GLY A 202 26.61 27.95 12.91
N ALA A 203 26.26 28.50 14.07
CA ALA A 203 26.10 27.75 15.31
C ALA A 203 24.99 26.69 15.22
N PHE A 204 23.96 26.94 14.40
CA PHE A 204 22.91 25.96 14.14
C PHE A 204 23.45 24.75 13.38
N PHE A 205 24.16 24.96 12.28
CA PHE A 205 24.72 23.86 11.49
C PHE A 205 25.80 23.08 12.24
N GLU A 206 26.66 23.75 13.03
CA GLU A 206 27.65 23.08 13.87
C GLU A 206 26.99 22.10 14.88
N ARG A 207 25.88 22.52 15.50
CA ARG A 207 25.13 21.67 16.44
C ARG A 207 24.43 20.51 15.74
N LEU A 208 23.91 20.75 14.53
CA LEU A 208 23.26 19.71 13.73
C LEU A 208 24.27 18.65 13.30
N GLU A 209 25.44 19.06 12.80
CA GLU A 209 26.52 18.16 12.38
C GLU A 209 26.97 17.25 13.51
N ARG A 210 27.08 17.76 14.74
CA ARG A 210 27.45 16.95 15.91
C ARG A 210 26.43 15.86 16.28
N LEU A 211 25.18 15.96 15.82
CA LEU A 211 24.10 15.01 16.12
C LEU A 211 23.86 13.97 15.01
N MET A 212 24.48 14.17 13.83
CA MET A 212 24.39 13.27 12.68
C MET A 212 25.60 12.34 12.63
#